data_AF-A0A4V3BPT5-F1
#
_entry.id   AF-A0A4V3BPT5-F1
#
_cell.length_a   1.000
_cell.length_b   1.000
_cell.length_c   1.000
_cell.angle_alpha   90.00
_cell.angle_beta   90.00
_cell.angle_gamma   90.00
#
_symmetry.space_group_name_H-M   'P 1'
#
loop_
_entity.id
_entity.type
_entity.pdbx_description
1 polymer ?
#
loop_
_entity_poly.entity_id
_entity_poly.type
_entity_poly.pdbx_seq_one_letter_code
_entity_poly.pdbx_strand_id
1 'polypeptide(L)'
;MRILAIDTATEACSAALWNDGTTTAHFELCPREHTQRILPIVQDILTETGTALTELDALAYGRGPGSFTGVRIGIGIAQGLALGADLPMIGVSTLATMAQGAWRKTGATRVLAAIDARMGEVYWAEYQRDAQGIWHGEETEAVLKPEAVNDRLKQLDGEWATVGTGWQAWPDMANDTPVTLVEGDVLLPAAEDMLPLACQLFAEHKTVVVEQAEPVYLRNTVAWKKLPGRE
;
A
#
# COMPACT_ATOMS: atom_id res chain seq x y z
N MET A 1 -14.12 -17.66 -3.51
CA MET A 1 -13.53 -16.33 -3.67
C MET A 1 -12.02 -16.44 -3.78
N ARG A 2 -11.49 -16.00 -4.92
CA ARG A 2 -10.07 -16.00 -5.25
C ARG A 2 -9.64 -14.60 -5.68
N ILE A 3 -8.73 -13.99 -4.92
CA ILE A 3 -8.22 -12.66 -5.22
C ILE A 3 -6.70 -12.71 -5.26
N LEU A 4 -6.13 -12.33 -6.40
CA LEU A 4 -4.69 -12.13 -6.55
C LEU A 4 -4.36 -10.67 -6.25
N ALA A 5 -3.47 -10.42 -5.31
CA ALA A 5 -2.93 -9.10 -5.00
C ALA A 5 -1.49 -8.97 -5.50
N ILE A 6 -1.14 -7.82 -6.08
CA ILE A 6 0.24 -7.46 -6.44
C ILE A 6 0.62 -6.07 -5.92
N ASP A 7 1.84 -5.93 -5.39
CA ASP A 7 2.41 -4.64 -5.00
C ASP A 7 3.85 -4.49 -5.49
N THR A 8 4.11 -3.34 -6.09
CA THR A 8 5.44 -2.87 -6.51
C THR A 8 5.64 -1.40 -6.14
N ALA A 9 4.88 -0.90 -5.15
CA ALA A 9 4.82 0.53 -4.84
C ALA A 9 6.11 1.03 -4.16
N THR A 10 6.88 0.13 -3.56
CA THR A 10 8.11 0.45 -2.82
C THR A 10 9.30 -0.34 -3.36
N GLU A 11 10.38 -0.44 -2.58
CA GLU A 11 11.53 -1.30 -2.89
C GLU A 11 11.24 -2.80 -2.70
N ALA A 12 10.12 -3.13 -2.04
CA ALA A 12 9.54 -4.47 -2.05
C ALA A 12 8.80 -4.76 -3.36
N CYS A 13 8.77 -6.03 -3.72
CA CYS A 13 7.91 -6.61 -4.74
C CYS A 13 7.23 -7.84 -4.15
N SER A 14 5.92 -7.88 -4.23
CA SER A 14 5.16 -8.96 -3.62
C SER A 14 3.90 -9.29 -4.41
N ALA A 15 3.51 -10.55 -4.33
CA ALA A 15 2.20 -11.00 -4.76
C ALA A 15 1.63 -11.97 -3.73
N ALA A 16 0.31 -12.06 -3.67
CA ALA A 16 -0.37 -12.99 -2.79
C ALA A 16 -1.70 -13.43 -3.40
N LEU A 17 -2.06 -14.70 -3.21
CA LEU A 17 -3.35 -15.24 -3.59
C LEU A 17 -4.14 -15.57 -2.32
N TRP A 18 -5.33 -14.98 -2.21
CA TRP A 18 -6.38 -15.51 -1.36
C TRP A 18 -7.16 -16.57 -2.12
N ASN A 19 -7.32 -17.75 -1.56
CA ASN A 19 -8.11 -18.85 -2.12
C ASN A 19 -8.99 -19.44 -1.01
N ASP A 20 -10.24 -18.99 -0.93
CA ASP A 20 -11.27 -19.52 -0.02
C ASP A 20 -10.82 -19.68 1.44
N GLY A 21 -10.14 -18.67 2.00
CA GLY A 21 -9.66 -18.72 3.39
C GLY A 21 -8.17 -18.99 3.53
N THR A 22 -7.52 -19.43 2.45
CA THR A 22 -6.08 -19.76 2.45
C THR A 22 -5.29 -18.66 1.74
N THR A 23 -4.20 -18.22 2.36
CA THR A 23 -3.28 -17.23 1.76
C THR A 23 -1.97 -17.92 1.36
N THR A 24 -1.59 -17.76 0.09
CA THR A 24 -0.22 -18.02 -0.39
C THR A 24 0.40 -16.69 -0.77
N ALA A 25 1.57 -16.37 -0.25
CA ALA A 25 2.19 -15.06 -0.46
C ALA A 25 3.69 -15.19 -0.68
N HIS A 26 4.21 -14.31 -1.53
CA HIS A 26 5.63 -14.13 -1.76
C HIS A 26 6.00 -12.66 -1.61
N PHE A 27 7.07 -12.41 -0.88
CA PHE A 27 7.62 -11.08 -0.67
C PHE A 27 9.12 -11.13 -0.89
N GLU A 28 9.65 -10.19 -1.68
CA GLU A 28 11.08 -10.01 -1.85
C GLU A 28 11.46 -8.53 -1.97
N LEU A 29 12.69 -8.19 -1.56
CA LEU A 29 13.29 -6.90 -1.85
C LEU A 29 13.97 -6.99 -3.21
N CYS A 30 13.49 -6.23 -4.20
CA CYS A 30 14.09 -6.23 -5.55
C CYS A 30 14.21 -4.80 -6.09
N PRO A 31 15.02 -3.94 -5.47
CA PRO A 31 15.17 -2.56 -5.90
C PRO A 31 15.62 -2.51 -7.37
N ARG A 32 14.81 -1.86 -8.22
CA ARG A 32 15.02 -1.66 -9.67
C ARG A 32 14.76 -2.89 -10.57
N GLU A 33 14.30 -4.00 -10.02
CA GLU A 33 14.07 -5.24 -10.76
C GLU A 33 12.59 -5.65 -10.83
N HIS A 34 11.68 -4.78 -10.36
CA HIS A 34 10.23 -5.05 -10.29
C HIS A 34 9.63 -5.62 -11.58
N THR A 35 9.99 -5.08 -12.75
CA THR A 35 9.46 -5.56 -14.06
C THR A 35 9.92 -6.96 -14.41
N GLN A 36 11.08 -7.40 -13.91
CA GLN A 36 11.64 -8.73 -14.16
C GLN A 36 11.11 -9.76 -13.17
N ARG A 37 10.65 -9.32 -11.99
CA ARG A 37 10.34 -10.19 -10.85
C ARG A 37 8.85 -10.43 -10.64
N ILE A 38 8.00 -9.43 -10.83
CA ILE A 38 6.59 -9.56 -10.44
C ILE A 38 5.83 -10.65 -11.22
N LEU A 39 6.05 -10.77 -12.53
CA LEU A 39 5.38 -11.82 -13.34
C LEU A 39 5.85 -13.24 -12.95
N PRO A 40 7.17 -13.51 -12.78
CA PRO A 40 7.62 -14.78 -12.19
C PRO A 40 6.99 -15.09 -10.84
N ILE A 41 6.92 -14.12 -9.92
CA ILE A 41 6.31 -14.32 -8.61
C ILE A 41 4.83 -14.71 -8.74
N VAL A 42 4.07 -14.00 -9.59
CA VAL A 42 2.66 -14.33 -9.86
C VAL A 42 2.54 -15.74 -10.43
N GLN A 43 3.39 -16.10 -11.40
CA GLN A 43 3.39 -17.43 -11.99
C GLN A 43 3.69 -18.52 -10.96
N ASP A 44 4.65 -18.30 -10.07
CA ASP A 44 5.03 -19.25 -9.03
C ASP A 44 3.86 -19.49 -8.07
N ILE A 45 3.19 -18.43 -7.60
CA ILE A 45 2.01 -18.54 -6.72
C ILE A 45 0.86 -19.30 -7.41
N LEU A 46 0.53 -18.94 -8.65
CA LEU A 46 -0.53 -19.62 -9.40
C LEU A 46 -0.21 -21.10 -9.64
N THR A 47 1.06 -21.41 -9.91
CA THR A 47 1.53 -22.79 -10.11
C THR A 47 1.49 -23.60 -8.81
N GLU A 48 2.00 -23.04 -7.71
CA GLU A 48 2.01 -23.68 -6.39
C GLU A 48 0.59 -24.01 -5.91
N THR A 49 -0.34 -23.10 -6.15
CA THR A 49 -1.74 -23.24 -5.73
C THR A 49 -2.59 -24.01 -6.75
N GLY A 50 -2.02 -24.37 -7.90
CA GLY A 50 -2.75 -25.03 -9.00
C GLY A 50 -3.94 -24.22 -9.53
N THR A 51 -3.89 -22.89 -9.41
CA THR A 51 -4.97 -21.98 -9.79
C THR A 51 -4.65 -21.30 -11.11
N ALA A 52 -5.57 -21.36 -12.07
CA ALA A 52 -5.45 -20.61 -13.31
C ALA A 52 -5.89 -19.14 -13.12
N LEU A 53 -5.30 -18.23 -13.90
CA LEU A 53 -5.66 -16.80 -13.85
C LEU A 53 -7.16 -16.56 -14.11
N THR A 54 -7.79 -17.36 -14.98
CA THR A 54 -9.22 -17.29 -15.31
C THR A 54 -10.14 -17.83 -14.21
N GLU A 55 -9.58 -18.42 -13.14
CA GLU A 55 -10.34 -18.89 -11.98
C GLU A 55 -10.37 -17.86 -10.84
N LEU A 56 -9.72 -16.71 -11.03
CA LEU A 56 -9.77 -15.61 -10.09
C LEU A 56 -11.11 -14.87 -10.21
N ASP A 57 -11.55 -14.26 -9.10
CA ASP A 57 -12.74 -13.42 -9.06
C ASP A 57 -12.41 -11.92 -9.18
N ALA A 58 -11.20 -11.52 -8.77
CA ALA A 58 -10.69 -10.16 -8.89
C ALA A 58 -9.16 -10.09 -8.81
N LEU A 59 -8.61 -8.97 -9.29
CA LEU A 59 -7.19 -8.65 -9.14
C LEU A 59 -7.00 -7.35 -8.34
N ALA A 60 -6.37 -7.45 -7.18
CA ALA A 60 -6.01 -6.33 -6.33
C ALA A 60 -4.61 -5.80 -6.67
N TYR A 61 -4.44 -4.49 -6.61
CA TYR A 61 -3.17 -3.84 -6.91
C TYR A 61 -2.88 -2.70 -5.92
N GLY A 62 -1.60 -2.50 -5.59
CA GLY A 62 -1.15 -1.37 -4.80
C GLY A 62 -1.30 -0.08 -5.61
N ARG A 63 -2.28 0.77 -5.26
CA ARG A 63 -2.54 2.03 -5.99
C ARG A 63 -1.62 3.18 -5.57
N GLY A 64 -0.71 2.93 -4.63
CA GLY A 64 0.11 3.93 -3.98
C GLY A 64 -0.51 4.46 -2.67
N PRO A 65 0.12 5.47 -2.05
CA PRO A 65 1.29 6.22 -2.54
C PRO A 65 2.60 5.41 -2.48
N GLY A 66 3.61 5.83 -3.25
CA GLY A 66 4.90 5.14 -3.33
C GLY A 66 5.81 5.71 -4.41
N SER A 67 6.75 4.89 -4.90
CA SER A 67 7.61 5.19 -6.04
C SER A 67 6.77 5.43 -7.30
N PHE A 68 6.99 6.57 -7.95
CA PHE A 68 6.28 6.96 -9.18
C PHE A 68 6.34 5.86 -10.26
N THR A 69 7.52 5.28 -10.45
CA THR A 69 7.75 4.21 -11.43
C THR A 69 7.20 2.88 -10.92
N GLY A 70 7.44 2.55 -9.66
CA GLY A 70 7.02 1.28 -9.06
C GLY A 70 5.50 1.08 -9.09
N VAL A 71 4.74 2.10 -8.66
CA VAL A 71 3.26 2.05 -8.69
C VAL A 71 2.74 1.83 -10.12
N ARG A 72 3.32 2.49 -11.13
CA ARG A 72 2.89 2.34 -12.54
C ARG A 72 3.23 0.98 -13.13
N ILE A 73 4.36 0.39 -12.74
CA ILE A 73 4.72 -0.98 -13.14
C ILE A 73 3.65 -1.94 -12.63
N GLY A 74 3.30 -1.86 -11.34
CA GLY A 74 2.29 -2.71 -10.72
C GLY A 74 0.93 -2.56 -11.38
N ILE A 75 0.47 -1.32 -11.57
CA ILE A 75 -0.82 -1.05 -12.24
C ILE A 75 -0.82 -1.57 -13.68
N GLY A 76 0.21 -1.30 -14.47
CA GLY A 76 0.24 -1.74 -15.87
C GLY A 76 0.23 -3.27 -16.01
N ILE A 77 0.92 -3.97 -15.12
CA ILE A 77 0.94 -5.44 -15.09
C ILE A 77 -0.40 -5.99 -14.60
N ALA A 78 -0.96 -5.41 -13.53
CA ALA A 78 -2.29 -5.72 -13.03
C ALA A 78 -3.35 -5.57 -14.14
N GLN A 79 -3.31 -4.47 -14.89
CA GLN A 79 -4.22 -4.20 -16.00
C GLN A 79 -4.07 -5.24 -17.12
N GLY A 80 -2.84 -5.60 -17.49
CA GLY A 80 -2.60 -6.62 -18.52
C GLY A 80 -3.13 -8.01 -18.12
N LEU A 81 -2.91 -8.41 -16.87
CA LEU A 81 -3.43 -9.67 -16.33
C LEU A 81 -4.96 -9.66 -16.25
N ALA A 82 -5.53 -8.60 -15.69
CA ALA A 82 -6.97 -8.46 -15.53
C ALA A 82 -7.70 -8.42 -16.87
N LEU A 83 -7.16 -7.70 -17.86
CA LEU A 83 -7.71 -7.67 -19.22
C LEU A 83 -7.67 -9.06 -19.89
N GLY A 84 -6.58 -9.81 -19.69
CA GLY A 84 -6.43 -11.15 -20.28
C GLY A 84 -7.36 -12.20 -19.68
N ALA A 85 -7.86 -11.99 -18.47
CA ALA A 85 -8.73 -12.91 -17.74
C ALA A 85 -10.14 -12.36 -17.47
N ASP A 86 -10.49 -11.20 -18.02
CA ASP A 86 -11.78 -10.51 -17.82
C ASP A 86 -12.12 -10.28 -16.32
N LEU A 87 -11.12 -9.83 -15.55
CA LEU A 87 -11.23 -9.64 -14.12
C LEU A 87 -11.51 -8.18 -13.75
N PRO A 88 -12.40 -7.93 -12.76
CA PRO A 88 -12.49 -6.62 -12.12
C PRO A 88 -11.23 -6.35 -11.28
N MET A 89 -10.90 -5.07 -11.10
CA MET A 89 -9.71 -4.64 -10.37
C MET A 89 -10.03 -3.92 -9.07
N ILE A 90 -9.14 -4.03 -8.08
CA ILE A 90 -9.30 -3.42 -6.75
C ILE A 90 -8.03 -2.64 -6.39
N GLY A 91 -8.12 -1.32 -6.34
CA GLY A 91 -7.02 -0.47 -5.91
C GLY A 91 -6.94 -0.41 -4.38
N VAL A 92 -5.84 -0.88 -3.81
CA VAL A 92 -5.60 -0.89 -2.35
C VAL A 92 -4.52 0.13 -2.00
N SER A 93 -4.76 0.96 -0.98
CA SER A 93 -3.77 1.90 -0.48
C SER A 93 -2.54 1.20 0.07
N THR A 94 -1.36 1.69 -0.29
CA THR A 94 -0.08 1.24 0.26
C THR A 94 0.01 1.54 1.77
N LEU A 95 -0.51 2.67 2.23
CA LEU A 95 -0.48 3.05 3.65
C LEU A 95 -1.45 2.17 4.47
N ALA A 96 -2.66 1.93 3.96
CA ALA A 96 -3.62 1.00 4.58
C ALA A 96 -3.07 -0.44 4.63
N THR A 97 -2.36 -0.87 3.59
CA THR A 97 -1.71 -2.18 3.53
C THR A 97 -0.70 -2.35 4.67
N MET A 98 0.11 -1.33 4.95
CA MET A 98 1.04 -1.39 6.09
C MET A 98 0.32 -1.37 7.44
N ALA A 99 -0.78 -0.64 7.57
CA ALA A 99 -1.61 -0.67 8.77
C ALA A 99 -2.20 -2.07 9.02
N GLN A 100 -2.69 -2.72 7.97
CA GLN A 100 -3.15 -4.11 8.03
C GLN A 100 -2.03 -5.08 8.42
N GLY A 101 -0.81 -4.87 7.92
CA GLY A 101 0.37 -5.63 8.33
C GLY A 101 0.72 -5.46 9.82
N ALA A 102 0.60 -4.24 10.36
CA ALA A 102 0.81 -3.98 11.78
C ALA A 102 -0.21 -4.77 12.63
N TRP A 103 -1.49 -4.73 12.26
CA TRP A 103 -2.51 -5.52 12.93
C TRP A 103 -2.20 -7.01 12.89
N ARG A 104 -1.79 -7.56 11.74
CA ARG A 104 -1.46 -8.99 11.62
C ARG A 104 -0.30 -9.39 12.52
N LYS A 105 0.73 -8.54 12.66
CA LYS A 105 1.95 -8.87 13.41
C LYS A 105 1.84 -8.58 14.91
N THR A 106 1.22 -7.46 15.27
CA THR A 106 1.25 -6.95 16.66
C THR A 106 -0.14 -6.80 17.27
N GLY A 107 -1.21 -6.91 16.48
CA GLY A 107 -2.58 -6.64 16.95
C GLY A 107 -2.91 -5.15 17.10
N ALA A 108 -2.07 -4.25 16.57
CA ALA A 108 -2.31 -2.81 16.64
C ALA A 108 -3.58 -2.41 15.86
N THR A 109 -4.50 -1.71 16.54
CA THR A 109 -5.73 -1.17 15.94
C THR A 109 -5.65 0.32 15.62
N ARG A 110 -4.59 1.01 16.03
CA ARG A 110 -4.33 2.43 15.72
C ARG A 110 -2.94 2.52 15.15
N VAL A 111 -2.81 2.95 13.90
CA VAL A 111 -1.55 2.89 13.15
C VAL A 111 -1.28 4.23 12.45
N LEU A 112 -0.06 4.73 12.60
CA LEU A 112 0.45 5.88 11.87
C LEU A 112 1.41 5.38 10.79
N ALA A 113 0.93 5.40 9.55
CA ALA A 113 1.68 4.96 8.39
C ALA A 113 2.45 6.12 7.78
N ALA A 114 3.77 5.96 7.66
CA ALA A 114 4.65 6.99 7.11
C ALA A 114 5.64 6.37 6.10
N ILE A 115 5.69 6.88 4.87
CA ILE A 115 6.70 6.49 3.86
C ILE A 115 7.51 7.72 3.48
N ASP A 116 8.84 7.59 3.37
CA ASP A 116 9.69 8.64 2.79
C ASP A 116 9.23 8.95 1.35
N ALA A 117 8.63 10.12 1.14
CA ALA A 117 8.13 10.56 -0.16
C ALA A 117 9.22 11.22 -1.01
N ARG A 118 10.48 11.23 -0.54
CA ARG A 118 11.60 12.01 -1.07
C ARG A 118 11.31 13.52 -0.98
N MET A 119 12.25 14.33 -1.46
CA MET A 119 12.10 15.79 -1.56
C MET A 119 11.74 16.50 -0.24
N GLY A 120 12.11 15.93 0.90
CA GLY A 120 11.81 16.51 2.21
C GLY A 120 10.37 16.32 2.67
N GLU A 121 9.67 15.31 2.15
CA GLU A 121 8.26 15.04 2.44
C GLU A 121 8.03 13.58 2.84
N VAL A 122 6.88 13.33 3.45
CA VAL A 122 6.43 12.03 3.96
C VAL A 122 5.02 11.78 3.45
N TYR A 123 4.76 10.60 2.89
CA TYR A 123 3.40 10.12 2.71
C TYR A 123 2.89 9.64 4.05
N TRP A 124 1.77 10.18 4.48
CA TRP A 124 1.25 10.08 5.84
C TRP A 124 -0.21 9.63 5.85
N ALA A 125 -0.57 8.79 6.82
CA ALA A 125 -1.96 8.50 7.15
C ALA A 125 -2.11 8.01 8.59
N GLU A 126 -3.31 8.23 9.13
CA GLU A 126 -3.75 7.86 10.47
C GLU A 126 -4.88 6.84 10.35
N TYR A 127 -4.58 5.58 10.63
CA TYR A 127 -5.52 4.47 10.46
C TYR A 127 -6.04 3.96 11.81
N GLN A 128 -7.35 3.74 11.89
CA GLN A 128 -7.99 3.13 13.06
C GLN A 128 -8.89 1.96 12.63
N ARG A 129 -8.74 0.82 13.29
CA ARG A 129 -9.48 -0.41 13.01
C ARG A 129 -10.62 -0.57 14.01
N ASP A 130 -11.84 -0.70 13.50
CA ASP A 130 -13.00 -0.95 14.35
C ASP A 130 -13.13 -2.42 14.79
N ALA A 131 -14.16 -2.70 15.59
CA ALA A 131 -14.43 -4.04 16.12
C ALA A 131 -14.87 -5.05 15.05
N GLN A 132 -15.38 -4.57 13.92
CA GLN A 132 -15.77 -5.39 12.75
C GLN A 132 -14.57 -5.69 11.85
N GLY A 133 -13.47 -4.97 12.08
CA GLY A 133 -12.21 -5.13 11.40
C GLY A 133 -12.01 -4.26 10.19
N ILE A 134 -12.81 -3.20 10.08
CA ILE A 134 -12.74 -2.22 9.03
C ILE A 134 -11.75 -1.14 9.45
N TRP A 135 -10.89 -0.75 8.51
CA TRP A 135 -9.99 0.39 8.67
C TRP A 135 -10.68 1.69 8.25
N HIS A 136 -10.55 2.70 9.11
CA HIS A 136 -10.98 4.07 8.89
C HIS A 136 -9.75 4.98 8.82
N GLY A 137 -9.87 6.15 8.17
CA GLY A 137 -8.81 7.14 8.09
C GLY A 137 -8.15 7.31 6.72
N GLU A 138 -8.69 6.70 5.65
CA GLU A 138 -8.20 6.91 4.28
C GLU A 138 -8.22 8.40 3.87
N GLU A 139 -9.18 9.18 4.38
CA GLU A 139 -9.28 10.63 4.18
C GLU A 139 -8.12 11.43 4.79
N THR A 140 -7.33 10.82 5.67
CA THR A 140 -6.14 11.44 6.27
C THR A 140 -4.90 11.30 5.38
N GLU A 141 -4.97 10.50 4.31
CA GLU A 141 -3.85 10.32 3.38
C GLU A 141 -3.38 11.65 2.80
N ALA A 142 -2.10 11.96 3.02
CA ALA A 142 -1.51 13.20 2.55
C ALA A 142 -0.02 13.02 2.24
N VAL A 143 0.53 13.96 1.45
CA VAL A 143 1.97 14.21 1.42
C VAL A 143 2.24 15.44 2.28
N LEU A 144 3.03 15.28 3.33
CA LEU A 144 3.30 16.31 4.33
C LEU A 144 4.80 16.56 4.44
N LYS A 145 5.17 17.77 4.85
CA LYS A 145 6.51 17.98 5.40
C LYS A 145 6.59 17.40 6.82
N PRO A 146 7.78 16.97 7.28
CA PRO A 146 7.97 16.47 8.64
C PRO A 146 7.41 17.40 9.74
N GLU A 147 7.52 18.72 9.58
CA GLU A 147 7.00 19.67 10.58
C GLU A 147 5.47 19.64 10.67
N ALA A 148 4.78 19.42 9.54
CA ALA A 148 3.32 19.32 9.51
C ALA A 148 2.82 17.98 10.07
N VAL A 149 3.64 16.92 10.06
CA VAL A 149 3.34 15.66 10.76
C VAL A 149 3.27 15.91 12.26
N ASN A 150 4.15 16.74 12.83
CA ASN A 150 4.11 17.09 14.24
C ASN A 150 2.78 17.76 14.63
N ASP A 151 2.26 18.65 13.79
CA ASP A 151 0.97 19.29 14.01
C ASP A 151 -0.21 18.29 13.94
N ARG A 152 -0.11 17.25 13.11
CA ARG A 152 -1.08 16.12 13.12
C ARG A 152 -1.01 15.35 14.43
N LEU A 153 0.20 14.96 14.85
CA LEU A 153 0.43 14.20 16.09
C LEU A 153 -0.12 14.91 17.33
N LYS A 154 -0.02 16.24 17.39
CA LYS A 154 -0.59 17.06 18.48
C LYS A 154 -2.10 16.99 18.61
N GLN A 155 -2.81 16.57 17.56
CA GLN A 155 -4.27 16.42 17.54
C GLN A 155 -4.71 15.01 17.95
N LEU A 156 -3.76 14.10 18.13
CA LEU A 156 -4.01 12.72 18.50
C LEU A 156 -3.72 12.48 19.99
N ASP A 157 -4.26 11.39 20.51
CA ASP A 157 -4.07 10.94 21.87
C ASP A 157 -3.78 9.43 21.96
N GLY A 158 -3.41 8.97 23.14
CA GLY A 158 -3.24 7.53 23.43
C GLY A 158 -2.05 6.88 22.71
N GLU A 159 -2.17 5.58 22.47
CA GLU A 159 -1.12 4.75 21.87
C GLU A 159 -1.39 4.50 20.39
N TRP A 160 -0.32 4.55 19.59
CA TRP A 160 -0.32 4.32 18.15
C TRP A 160 0.90 3.52 17.71
N ALA A 161 0.69 2.52 16.86
CA ALA A 161 1.79 1.80 16.22
C ALA A 161 2.34 2.60 15.03
N THR A 162 3.66 2.59 14.83
CA THR A 162 4.33 3.26 13.72
C THR A 162 4.76 2.24 12.66
N VAL A 163 4.49 2.54 11.39
CA VAL A 163 4.89 1.69 10.26
C VAL A 163 5.43 2.51 9.10
N GLY A 164 6.32 1.89 8.33
CA GLY A 164 6.88 2.45 7.11
C GLY A 164 8.19 3.21 7.30
N THR A 165 8.87 3.46 6.18
CA THR A 165 10.21 4.04 6.13
C THR A 165 10.30 5.49 6.60
N GLY A 166 9.17 6.22 6.65
CA GLY A 166 9.13 7.63 7.04
C GLY A 166 9.65 7.86 8.46
N TRP A 167 9.38 6.94 9.38
CA TRP A 167 9.84 7.00 10.77
C TRP A 167 11.35 6.88 10.92
N GLN A 168 12.01 6.09 10.06
CA GLN A 168 13.47 5.97 10.05
C GLN A 168 14.13 7.13 9.31
N ALA A 169 13.50 7.64 8.25
CA ALA A 169 14.02 8.75 7.47
C ALA A 169 13.91 10.10 8.20
N TRP A 170 12.90 10.26 9.07
CA TRP A 170 12.57 11.51 9.75
C TRP A 170 12.32 11.29 11.25
N PRO A 171 13.33 10.84 12.03
CA PRO A 171 13.13 10.51 13.46
C PRO A 171 12.64 11.71 14.28
N ASP A 172 13.03 12.93 13.89
CA ASP A 172 12.66 14.16 14.60
C ASP A 172 11.20 14.61 14.37
N MET A 173 10.48 14.03 13.41
CA MET A 173 9.10 14.47 13.08
C MET A 173 8.10 14.22 14.23
N ALA A 174 8.45 13.33 15.16
CA ALA A 174 7.65 13.00 16.34
C ALA A 174 8.24 13.52 17.66
N ASN A 175 9.21 14.44 17.62
CA ASN A 175 9.68 15.11 18.82
C ASN A 175 8.51 15.85 19.51
N ASP A 176 8.47 15.79 20.85
CA ASP A 176 7.44 16.44 21.67
C ASP A 176 5.99 16.03 21.35
N THR A 177 5.78 14.82 20.83
CA THR A 177 4.44 14.29 20.56
C THR A 177 3.69 13.95 21.86
N PRO A 178 2.37 14.23 21.96
CA PRO A 178 1.56 13.80 23.10
C PRO A 178 1.15 12.32 23.02
N VAL A 179 1.39 11.64 21.89
CA VAL A 179 1.01 10.23 21.71
C VAL A 179 2.13 9.27 22.14
N THR A 180 1.74 8.10 22.65
CA THR A 180 2.66 6.99 22.87
C THR A 180 2.87 6.24 21.56
N LEU A 181 4.10 6.22 21.07
CA LEU A 181 4.46 5.51 19.84
C LEU A 181 5.04 4.14 20.18
N VAL A 182 4.49 3.10 19.56
CA VAL A 182 4.98 1.72 19.65
C VAL A 182 5.37 1.20 18.25
N GLU A 183 6.25 0.22 18.19
CA GLU A 183 6.70 -0.34 16.91
C GLU A 183 5.61 -1.25 16.29
N GLY A 184 5.30 -1.03 15.01
CA GLY A 184 4.33 -1.84 14.27
C GLY A 184 4.92 -3.01 13.49
N ASP A 185 6.24 -3.24 13.56
CA ASP A 185 6.98 -4.32 12.89
C ASP A 185 6.78 -4.42 11.36
N VAL A 186 6.45 -3.29 10.72
CA VAL A 186 6.26 -3.19 9.26
C VAL A 186 7.03 -2.01 8.69
N LEU A 187 7.96 -2.29 7.79
CA LEU A 187 8.74 -1.28 7.08
C LEU A 187 8.23 -0.99 5.67
N LEU A 188 7.67 -2.00 5.00
CA LEU A 188 7.24 -1.94 3.59
C LEU A 188 5.90 -2.69 3.45
N PRO A 189 5.05 -2.32 2.47
CA PRO A 189 3.80 -3.03 2.19
C PRO A 189 4.07 -4.45 1.69
N ALA A 190 3.18 -5.39 2.01
CA ALA A 190 3.20 -6.75 1.51
C ALA A 190 1.83 -7.12 0.93
N ALA A 191 1.81 -7.81 -0.22
CA ALA A 191 0.57 -8.18 -0.90
C ALA A 191 -0.35 -9.07 -0.06
N GLU A 192 0.18 -9.86 0.90
CA GLU A 192 -0.64 -10.63 1.84
C GLU A 192 -1.55 -9.74 2.69
N ASP A 193 -1.08 -8.53 3.03
CA ASP A 193 -1.81 -7.57 3.84
C ASP A 193 -2.81 -6.75 3.00
N MET A 194 -2.73 -6.83 1.68
CA MET A 194 -3.77 -6.28 0.79
C MET A 194 -5.00 -7.18 0.77
N LEU A 195 -4.86 -8.49 0.98
CA LEU A 195 -5.94 -9.46 0.75
C LEU A 195 -7.16 -9.20 1.65
N PRO A 196 -7.04 -8.96 2.97
CA PRO A 196 -8.21 -8.66 3.80
C PRO A 196 -8.96 -7.40 3.33
N LEU A 197 -8.20 -6.35 2.96
CA LEU A 197 -8.74 -5.10 2.45
C LEU A 197 -9.45 -5.31 1.11
N ALA A 198 -8.82 -6.07 0.20
CA ALA A 198 -9.39 -6.39 -1.10
C ALA A 198 -10.64 -7.26 -1.00
N CYS A 199 -10.65 -8.26 -0.10
CA CYS A 199 -11.83 -9.08 0.16
C CYS A 199 -13.02 -8.23 0.63
N GLN A 200 -12.77 -7.27 1.51
CA GLN A 200 -13.80 -6.35 1.98
C GLN A 200 -14.33 -5.47 0.85
N LEU A 201 -13.44 -4.83 0.09
CA LEU A 201 -13.82 -3.98 -1.05
C LEU A 201 -14.60 -4.78 -2.11
N PHE A 202 -14.19 -6.03 -2.38
CA PHE A 202 -14.89 -6.91 -3.31
C PHE A 202 -16.30 -7.26 -2.82
N ALA A 203 -16.44 -7.60 -1.53
CA ALA A 203 -17.74 -7.90 -0.91
C ALA A 203 -18.69 -6.68 -0.92
N GLU A 204 -18.14 -5.47 -0.87
CA GLU A 204 -18.87 -4.21 -1.00
C GLU A 204 -19.11 -3.78 -2.47
N HIS A 205 -18.73 -4.61 -3.44
CA HIS A 205 -18.77 -4.32 -4.88
C HIS A 205 -17.99 -3.04 -5.28
N LYS A 206 -16.96 -2.68 -4.51
CA LYS A 206 -16.04 -1.57 -4.76
C LYS A 206 -14.88 -2.03 -5.64
N THR A 207 -15.22 -2.37 -6.88
CA THR A 207 -14.25 -2.72 -7.92
C THR A 207 -14.29 -1.70 -9.06
N VAL A 208 -13.21 -1.62 -9.83
CA VAL A 208 -13.14 -0.81 -11.06
C VAL A 208 -12.90 -1.70 -12.27
N VAL A 209 -13.33 -1.22 -13.45
CA VAL A 209 -12.92 -1.79 -14.73
C VAL A 209 -11.45 -1.47 -15.00
N VAL A 210 -10.81 -2.26 -15.86
CA VAL A 210 -9.37 -2.20 -16.12
C VAL A 210 -8.92 -0.78 -16.53
N GLU A 211 -9.71 -0.09 -17.36
CA GLU A 211 -9.39 1.24 -17.88
C GLU A 211 -9.47 2.35 -16.81
N GLN A 212 -10.12 2.08 -15.68
CA GLN A 212 -10.27 3.00 -14.56
C GLN A 212 -9.29 2.68 -13.41
N ALA A 213 -8.44 1.67 -13.56
CA ALA A 213 -7.39 1.38 -12.60
C ALA A 213 -6.28 2.45 -12.67
N GLU A 214 -6.30 3.39 -11.72
CA GLU A 214 -5.39 4.53 -11.69
C GLU A 214 -4.55 4.58 -10.40
N PRO A 215 -3.35 5.20 -10.45
CA PRO A 215 -2.58 5.50 -9.26
C PRO A 215 -3.21 6.66 -8.47
N VAL A 216 -3.04 6.63 -7.15
CA VAL A 216 -3.33 7.77 -6.28
C VAL A 216 -2.21 8.82 -6.39
N TYR A 217 -2.59 10.08 -6.61
CA TYR A 217 -1.69 11.23 -6.57
C TYR A 217 -2.00 12.11 -5.35
N LEU A 218 -1.23 11.95 -4.27
CA LEU A 218 -1.38 12.79 -3.07
C LEU A 218 -0.73 14.18 -3.23
N ARG A 219 0.16 14.35 -4.22
CA ARG A 219 0.86 15.60 -4.47
C ARG A 219 0.06 16.47 -5.46
N ASN A 220 -0.82 17.32 -4.92
CA ASN A 220 -1.64 18.24 -5.73
C ASN A 220 -0.86 19.40 -6.36
N THR A 221 0.33 19.73 -5.83
CA THR A 221 1.22 20.75 -6.38
C THR A 221 2.53 20.12 -6.86
N VAL A 222 2.61 19.83 -8.16
CA VAL A 222 3.91 19.69 -8.81
C VAL A 222 4.52 21.08 -8.82
N ALA A 223 5.41 21.38 -7.87
CA ALA A 223 6.20 22.59 -7.88
C ALA A 223 7.18 22.54 -9.07
N TRP A 224 6.66 22.82 -10.27
CA TRP A 224 7.49 23.03 -11.46
C TRP A 224 8.19 24.38 -11.30
N LYS A 225 9.27 24.42 -10.52
CA LYS A 225 10.21 25.53 -10.60
C LYS A 225 10.99 25.34 -11.89
N LYS A 226 10.75 26.23 -12.88
CA LYS A 226 11.64 26.38 -14.04
C LYS A 226 13.09 26.41 -13.53
N LEU A 227 13.94 25.54 -14.06
CA LEU A 227 15.39 25.68 -13.90
C LEU A 227 15.77 27.10 -14.35
N PRO A 228 16.46 27.90 -13.53
CA PRO A 228 16.98 29.18 -13.98
C PRO A 228 17.97 28.92 -15.12
N GLY A 229 17.75 29.54 -16.29
CA GLY A 229 18.80 29.63 -17.32
C GLY A 229 18.62 28.82 -18.60
N ARG A 230 17.40 28.61 -19.11
CA ARG A 230 17.20 28.36 -20.55
C ARG A 230 16.02 29.17 -21.07
N GLU A 231 16.34 30.27 -21.76
CA GLU A 231 15.47 30.93 -22.74
C GLU A 231 15.33 30.05 -24.00
#